data_AF-K1YKC1-F1
#
_entry.id   AF-K1YKC1-F1
#
_cell.length_a   1.000
_cell.length_b   1.000
_cell.length_c   1.000
_cell.angle_alpha   90.00
_cell.angle_beta   90.00
_cell.angle_gamma   90.00
#
_symmetry.space_group_name_H-M   'P 1'
#
loop_
_entity.id
_entity.type
_entity.pdbx_description
1 polymer ?
#
loop_
_entity_poly.entity_id
_entity_poly.type
_entity_poly.pdbx_seq_one_letter_code
_entity_poly.pdbx_strand_id
1 'polypeptide(L)'
;MPHNEICQKSVEVRGLKINVTQIDIPCAFGPAFEGERVRGGDLFGQMGGGKTQCTELVKMAEMSEIEDGKVVVVGKDVGDMKEGETLPLGIFVQIAGREFQTDFEPIMERQIHHLINYIQGVMHIGQRDISWVRISKAAVEKGFTLKDIGVVLHAKFHQDFKKIVDKVQVTLFTNKADVDKLTATARAEYKTRDERVDKMTDEDVDTFYSCSLCQSFAPSHVCSVSPERTGLCGAYNWMDCKASFEINPTGPNQPIKKGKVLDPVLGRFEGVDEFIKVASKGAVETYNFYSMVQAPMTTCGCCECIAAMLPACNGIMTVGRDYTGDTPSGMKFTTLAGVMGGGASSPGFVGHSKFNITQGKFILGDGGLLRMVWMPKVVKDEIRDRLNARGEQMGVKNFADMIADETIGITEDEILPWLQEKGHPALSMPPIIG
;
A
#
# COMPACT_ATOMS: atom_id res chain seq x y z
N MET A 1 -24.77 40.12 8.67
CA MET A 1 -23.40 39.86 8.19
C MET A 1 -23.50 39.24 6.80
N PRO A 2 -22.71 39.66 5.82
CA PRO A 2 -22.69 39.09 4.47
C PRO A 2 -22.45 37.57 4.47
N HIS A 3 -23.07 36.83 3.54
CA HIS A 3 -22.97 35.36 3.51
C HIS A 3 -21.53 34.87 3.26
N ASN A 4 -20.79 35.58 2.42
CA ASN A 4 -19.37 35.32 2.11
C ASN A 4 -18.43 35.54 3.31
N GLU A 5 -18.88 36.18 4.39
CA GLU A 5 -18.08 36.45 5.59
C GLU A 5 -18.42 35.48 6.76
N ILE A 6 -19.44 34.61 6.61
CA ILE A 6 -19.89 33.70 7.67
C ILE A 6 -18.81 32.72 8.11
N CYS A 7 -18.11 32.10 7.16
CA CYS A 7 -17.04 31.16 7.48
C CYS A 7 -15.90 31.84 8.23
N GLN A 8 -15.44 32.99 7.74
CA GLN A 8 -14.34 33.73 8.37
C GLN A 8 -14.69 34.22 9.78
N LYS A 9 -15.91 34.75 9.99
CA LYS A 9 -16.35 35.17 11.33
C LYS A 9 -16.53 33.99 12.28
N SER A 10 -17.01 32.85 11.79
CA SER A 10 -17.13 31.62 12.61
C SER A 10 -15.77 31.12 13.07
N VAL A 11 -14.76 31.19 12.19
CA VAL A 11 -13.36 30.87 12.48
C VAL A 11 -12.78 31.79 13.53
N GLU A 12 -13.00 33.11 13.39
CA GLU A 12 -12.57 34.12 14.35
C GLU A 12 -13.23 33.93 15.73
N VAL A 13 -14.56 33.81 15.77
CA VAL A 13 -15.34 33.66 17.02
C VAL A 13 -15.01 32.35 17.73
N ARG A 14 -14.74 31.28 16.98
CA ARG A 14 -14.40 29.97 17.54
C ARG A 14 -12.91 29.81 17.84
N GLY A 15 -12.09 30.82 17.54
CA GLY A 15 -10.64 30.79 17.76
C GLY A 15 -9.92 29.73 16.92
N LEU A 16 -10.50 29.34 15.77
CA LEU A 16 -9.91 28.35 14.87
C LEU A 16 -8.72 28.99 14.14
N LYS A 17 -7.55 28.39 14.25
CA LYS A 17 -6.38 28.77 13.46
C LYS A 17 -6.38 27.97 12.17
N ILE A 18 -6.89 28.55 11.08
CA ILE A 18 -6.84 27.92 9.76
C ILE A 18 -5.55 28.35 9.06
N ASN A 19 -4.70 27.38 8.71
CA ASN A 19 -3.66 27.58 7.71
C ASN A 19 -4.35 27.53 6.33
N VAL A 20 -4.83 28.68 5.84
CA VAL A 20 -5.43 28.77 4.50
C VAL A 20 -4.29 28.82 3.48
N THR A 21 -3.99 27.68 2.87
CA THR A 21 -3.26 27.63 1.59
C THR A 21 -4.30 27.33 0.53
N GLN A 22 -4.70 28.36 -0.22
CA GLN A 22 -5.53 28.17 -1.39
C GLN A 22 -4.72 27.39 -2.42
N ILE A 23 -5.14 26.18 -2.76
CA ILE A 23 -4.57 25.41 -3.86
C ILE A 23 -5.33 25.80 -5.11
N ASP A 24 -4.60 26.30 -6.11
CA ASP A 24 -5.18 26.82 -7.35
C ASP A 24 -5.50 25.68 -8.33
N ILE A 25 -6.59 24.97 -8.05
CA ILE A 25 -7.15 23.93 -8.93
C ILE A 25 -8.66 24.13 -9.08
N PRO A 26 -9.28 23.67 -10.19
CA PRO A 26 -10.71 23.84 -10.44
C PRO A 26 -11.61 23.00 -9.53
N CYS A 27 -11.11 21.88 -9.01
CA CYS A 27 -11.84 20.99 -8.13
C CYS A 27 -11.78 21.46 -6.68
N ALA A 28 -12.79 21.10 -5.88
CA ALA A 28 -12.69 21.25 -4.45
C ALA A 28 -11.58 20.34 -3.91
N PHE A 29 -10.86 20.82 -2.89
CA PHE A 29 -9.73 20.11 -2.30
C PHE A 29 -9.89 19.98 -0.79
N GLY A 30 -9.69 18.78 -0.26
CA GLY A 30 -9.60 18.56 1.18
C GLY A 30 -9.81 17.11 1.61
N PRO A 31 -9.48 16.79 2.87
CA PRO A 31 -9.58 15.43 3.40
C PRO A 31 -11.00 14.88 3.44
N ALA A 32 -12.03 15.72 3.36
CA ALA A 32 -13.42 15.29 3.30
C ALA A 32 -13.77 14.50 2.02
N PHE A 33 -12.98 14.65 0.96
CA PHE A 33 -13.14 13.90 -0.29
C PHE A 33 -12.33 12.61 -0.31
N GLU A 34 -11.46 12.38 0.69
CA GLU A 34 -10.69 11.15 0.80
C GLU A 34 -11.63 9.95 0.98
N GLY A 35 -11.49 8.95 0.10
CA GLY A 35 -12.35 7.76 0.11
C GLY A 35 -13.54 7.82 -0.85
N GLU A 36 -13.75 8.93 -1.56
CA GLU A 36 -14.65 8.97 -2.71
C GLU A 36 -14.27 7.87 -3.72
N ARG A 37 -15.27 7.10 -4.17
CA ARG A 37 -15.08 5.99 -5.11
C ARG A 37 -15.63 6.40 -6.48
N VAL A 38 -14.76 6.59 -7.46
CA VAL A 38 -15.17 6.78 -8.85
C VAL A 38 -15.55 5.41 -9.43
N ARG A 39 -16.84 5.14 -9.58
CA ARG A 39 -17.37 3.87 -10.13
C ARG A 39 -17.54 3.94 -11.64
N GLY A 40 -17.90 2.81 -12.27
CA GLY A 40 -18.04 2.71 -13.73
C GLY A 40 -19.00 3.73 -14.35
N GLY A 41 -20.14 4.02 -13.70
CA GLY A 41 -21.11 5.00 -14.20
C GLY A 41 -20.60 6.44 -14.25
N ASP A 42 -19.76 6.80 -13.27
CA ASP A 42 -19.24 8.16 -13.09
C ASP A 42 -17.84 8.35 -13.70
N LEU A 43 -17.24 7.30 -14.24
CA LEU A 43 -15.89 7.30 -14.78
C LEU A 43 -15.83 8.06 -16.10
N PHE A 44 -14.94 9.05 -16.18
CA PHE A 44 -14.53 9.63 -17.46
C PHE A 44 -13.32 8.89 -18.05
N GLY A 45 -12.27 8.67 -17.27
CA GLY A 45 -11.05 8.01 -17.74
C GLY A 45 -10.20 7.46 -16.59
N GLN A 46 -9.24 6.59 -16.90
CA GLN A 46 -8.37 5.99 -15.87
C GLN A 46 -6.96 5.67 -16.35
N MET A 47 -6.04 5.54 -15.39
CA MET A 47 -4.66 5.14 -15.60
C MET A 47 -4.25 4.12 -14.55
N GLY A 48 -3.67 2.98 -14.93
CA GLY A 48 -3.36 1.91 -13.99
C GLY A 48 -4.46 0.85 -13.88
N GLY A 49 -4.52 0.19 -12.71
CA GLY A 49 -5.55 -0.80 -12.37
C GLY A 49 -5.51 -2.05 -13.25
N GLY A 50 -4.30 -2.52 -13.60
CA GLY A 50 -4.07 -3.68 -14.47
C GLY A 50 -4.38 -3.46 -15.95
N LYS A 51 -4.93 -2.29 -16.36
CA LYS A 51 -5.22 -1.99 -17.77
C LYS A 51 -4.08 -1.30 -18.51
N THR A 52 -3.38 -0.41 -17.80
CA THR A 52 -2.19 0.32 -18.28
C THR A 52 -1.18 0.41 -17.15
N GLN A 53 0.08 0.71 -17.46
CA GLN A 53 1.10 0.96 -16.44
C GLN A 53 0.85 2.31 -15.76
N CYS A 54 0.88 2.33 -14.42
CA CYS A 54 0.80 3.56 -13.65
C CYS A 54 1.82 3.52 -12.51
N THR A 55 2.78 4.45 -12.54
CA THR A 55 3.95 4.45 -11.68
C THR A 55 4.14 5.80 -11.02
N GLU A 56 4.38 5.84 -9.72
CA GLU A 56 4.70 7.05 -8.97
C GLU A 56 6.07 6.95 -8.28
N LEU A 57 6.96 7.91 -8.50
CA LEU A 57 8.29 7.88 -7.93
C LEU A 57 8.65 9.26 -7.38
N VAL A 58 9.01 9.31 -6.10
CA VAL A 58 9.71 10.47 -5.51
C VAL A 58 11.21 10.21 -5.53
N LYS A 59 11.99 11.19 -5.99
CA LYS A 59 13.45 11.20 -5.89
C LYS A 59 13.96 12.50 -5.29
N MET A 60 14.96 12.38 -4.43
CA MET A 60 15.79 13.51 -4.05
C MET A 60 16.52 14.05 -5.29
N ALA A 61 16.58 15.37 -5.41
CA ALA A 61 17.31 16.09 -6.44
C ALA A 61 18.20 17.17 -5.81
N GLU A 62 19.22 17.59 -6.54
CA GLU A 62 20.05 18.72 -6.15
C GLU A 62 19.32 20.04 -6.40
N MET A 63 19.64 21.06 -5.58
CA MET A 63 19.02 22.39 -5.67
C MET A 63 19.13 23.04 -7.05
N SER A 64 20.17 22.71 -7.82
CA SER A 64 20.41 23.21 -9.18
C SER A 64 19.71 22.42 -10.28
N GLU A 65 19.22 21.22 -9.99
CA GLU A 65 18.62 20.32 -11.00
C GLU A 65 17.15 20.62 -11.25
N ILE A 66 16.48 21.27 -10.30
CA ILE A 66 15.03 21.49 -10.36
C ILE A 66 14.62 22.95 -10.13
N GLU A 67 13.49 23.29 -10.72
CA GLU A 67 12.80 24.57 -10.57
C GLU A 67 11.57 24.38 -9.68
N ASP A 68 11.45 25.18 -8.61
CA ASP A 68 10.32 25.06 -7.70
C ASP A 68 9.00 25.45 -8.38
N GLY A 69 7.95 24.67 -8.14
CA GLY A 69 6.62 24.91 -8.70
C GLY A 69 6.46 24.50 -10.16
N LYS A 70 7.53 23.96 -10.79
CA LYS A 70 7.46 23.51 -12.17
C LYS A 70 6.68 22.21 -12.28
N VAL A 71 5.58 22.26 -13.04
CA VAL A 71 4.75 21.11 -13.39
C VAL A 71 4.76 20.92 -14.90
N VAL A 72 5.15 19.73 -15.36
CA VAL A 72 5.24 19.38 -16.78
C VAL A 72 4.36 18.17 -17.06
N VAL A 73 3.52 18.24 -18.10
CA VAL A 73 2.78 17.10 -18.64
C VAL A 73 3.41 16.71 -19.97
N VAL A 74 3.88 15.47 -20.09
CA VAL A 74 4.53 14.91 -21.28
C VAL A 74 3.64 13.83 -21.88
N GLY A 75 2.95 14.18 -22.96
CA GLY A 75 1.98 13.33 -23.65
C GLY A 75 0.59 13.95 -23.65
N LYS A 76 -0.44 13.12 -23.79
CA LYS A 76 -1.86 13.52 -23.71
C LYS A 76 -2.23 13.99 -22.30
N ASP A 77 -3.07 15.00 -22.21
CA ASP A 77 -3.73 15.41 -20.96
C ASP A 77 -5.20 14.91 -20.92
N VAL A 78 -5.92 15.17 -19.82
CA VAL A 78 -7.33 14.80 -19.63
C VAL A 78 -8.22 15.38 -20.73
N GLY A 79 -7.94 16.61 -21.17
CA GLY A 79 -8.70 17.26 -22.24
C GLY A 79 -8.58 16.58 -23.62
N ASP A 80 -7.53 15.78 -23.82
CA ASP A 80 -7.31 15.00 -25.05
C ASP A 80 -7.94 13.60 -24.99
N MET A 81 -8.45 13.20 -23.82
CA MET A 81 -9.05 11.88 -23.61
C MET A 81 -10.50 11.84 -24.08
N LYS A 82 -10.92 10.67 -24.56
CA LYS A 82 -12.34 10.34 -24.74
C LYS A 82 -12.90 9.69 -23.48
N GLU A 83 -14.21 9.82 -23.27
CA GLU A 83 -14.89 9.11 -22.20
C GLU A 83 -14.67 7.59 -22.33
N GLY A 84 -14.29 6.94 -21.24
CA GLY A 84 -13.90 5.54 -21.15
C GLY A 84 -12.44 5.24 -21.52
N GLU A 85 -11.65 6.21 -21.97
CA GLU A 85 -10.26 6.00 -22.39
C GLU A 85 -9.34 5.66 -21.21
N THR A 86 -8.32 4.86 -21.49
CA THR A 86 -7.27 4.50 -20.55
C THR A 86 -5.92 4.97 -21.03
N LEU A 87 -5.14 5.65 -20.18
CA LEU A 87 -3.77 6.07 -20.47
C LEU A 87 -2.77 5.42 -19.51
N PRO A 88 -1.51 5.21 -19.88
CA PRO A 88 -0.47 5.00 -18.88
C PRO A 88 -0.20 6.31 -18.13
N LEU A 89 0.31 6.24 -16.91
CA LEU A 89 0.67 7.43 -16.12
C LEU A 89 1.98 7.23 -15.37
N GLY A 90 2.89 8.19 -15.48
CA GLY A 90 4.10 8.28 -14.69
C GLY A 90 4.07 9.55 -13.85
N ILE A 91 3.97 9.45 -12.53
CA ILE A 91 4.03 10.58 -11.59
C ILE A 91 5.45 10.66 -11.05
N PHE A 92 6.30 11.48 -11.67
CA PHE A 92 7.67 11.67 -11.22
C PHE A 92 7.80 12.98 -10.44
N VAL A 93 8.11 12.87 -9.15
CA VAL A 93 8.28 14.01 -8.24
C VAL A 93 9.74 14.10 -7.86
N GLN A 94 10.34 15.26 -8.08
CA GLN A 94 11.69 15.57 -7.63
C GLN A 94 11.63 16.60 -6.50
N ILE A 95 12.32 16.32 -5.41
CA ILE A 95 12.33 17.17 -4.21
C ILE A 95 13.77 17.53 -3.86
N ALA A 96 14.02 18.82 -3.63
CA ALA A 96 15.28 19.30 -3.07
C ALA A 96 15.02 20.02 -1.75
N GLY A 97 15.90 19.80 -0.79
CA GLY A 97 15.83 20.43 0.53
C GLY A 97 17.12 20.25 1.28
N ARG A 98 17.55 21.28 2.02
CA ARG A 98 18.79 21.23 2.83
C ARG A 98 18.78 20.12 3.88
N GLU A 99 17.61 19.84 4.42
CA GLU A 99 17.38 18.77 5.39
C GLU A 99 16.74 17.53 4.74
N PHE A 100 16.54 17.51 3.41
CA PHE A 100 15.96 16.36 2.73
C PHE A 100 16.99 15.22 2.59
N GLN A 101 16.55 13.99 2.80
CA GLN A 101 17.38 12.80 2.73
C GLN A 101 16.70 11.74 1.88
N THR A 102 17.48 10.84 1.28
CA THR A 102 16.94 9.72 0.48
C THR A 102 16.04 8.78 1.28
N ASP A 103 16.18 8.75 2.61
CA ASP A 103 15.31 7.98 3.51
C ASP A 103 13.91 8.59 3.62
N PHE A 104 13.71 9.85 3.19
CA PHE A 104 12.42 10.51 3.20
C PHE A 104 11.60 10.31 1.92
N GLU A 105 12.23 9.83 0.85
CA GLU A 105 11.56 9.54 -0.42
C GLU A 105 10.29 8.68 -0.28
N PRO A 106 10.31 7.50 0.39
CA PRO A 106 9.11 6.66 0.54
C PRO A 106 7.99 7.35 1.34
N ILE A 107 8.36 8.20 2.30
CA ILE A 107 7.40 8.94 3.15
C ILE A 107 6.64 9.96 2.31
N MET A 108 7.37 10.69 1.46
CA MET A 108 6.79 11.66 0.52
C MET A 108 5.97 10.96 -0.56
N GLU A 109 6.47 9.83 -1.08
CA GLU A 109 5.79 9.04 -2.11
C GLU A 109 4.44 8.54 -1.61
N ARG A 110 4.35 8.09 -0.35
CA ARG A 110 3.07 7.66 0.21
C ARG A 110 2.03 8.77 0.32
N GLN A 111 2.45 10.02 0.45
CA GLN A 111 1.49 11.14 0.48
C GLN A 111 0.80 11.34 -0.87
N ILE A 112 1.41 10.92 -1.99
CA ILE A 112 0.78 11.03 -3.32
C ILE A 112 -0.62 10.42 -3.29
N HIS A 113 -0.78 9.27 -2.62
CA HIS A 113 -2.07 8.65 -2.42
C HIS A 113 -3.10 9.56 -1.75
N HIS A 114 -2.76 10.15 -0.60
CA HIS A 114 -3.70 10.98 0.14
C HIS A 114 -3.99 12.28 -0.60
N LEU A 115 -2.95 12.94 -1.10
CA LEU A 115 -3.05 14.24 -1.74
C LEU A 115 -3.85 14.19 -3.04
N ILE A 116 -3.72 13.13 -3.84
CA ILE A 116 -4.58 12.95 -5.02
C ILE A 116 -6.03 12.65 -4.61
N ASN A 117 -6.26 11.82 -3.59
CA ASN A 117 -7.62 11.53 -3.09
C ASN A 117 -8.30 12.72 -2.41
N TYR A 118 -7.57 13.80 -2.10
CA TYR A 118 -8.16 15.03 -1.58
C TYR A 118 -8.79 15.89 -2.68
N ILE A 119 -8.50 15.58 -3.95
CA ILE A 119 -9.11 16.24 -5.10
C ILE A 119 -10.49 15.63 -5.35
N GLN A 120 -11.55 16.42 -5.18
CA GLN A 120 -12.92 15.93 -5.36
C GLN A 120 -13.11 15.33 -6.76
N GLY A 121 -13.68 14.11 -6.80
CA GLY A 121 -13.96 13.42 -8.05
C GLY A 121 -12.74 12.77 -8.72
N VAL A 122 -11.60 12.70 -8.04
CA VAL A 122 -10.41 11.94 -8.45
C VAL A 122 -10.11 10.88 -7.39
N MET A 123 -9.85 9.65 -7.84
CA MET A 123 -9.57 8.51 -6.96
C MET A 123 -8.18 7.97 -7.28
N HIS A 124 -7.35 7.81 -6.25
CA HIS A 124 -6.06 7.14 -6.35
C HIS A 124 -6.03 5.90 -5.45
N ILE A 125 -5.62 4.75 -5.98
CA ILE A 125 -5.43 3.50 -5.21
C ILE A 125 -4.08 2.90 -5.59
N GLY A 126 -3.48 2.13 -4.69
CA GLY A 126 -2.19 1.52 -4.92
C GLY A 126 -1.06 2.47 -4.50
N GLN A 127 0.12 2.12 -4.96
CA GLN A 127 1.38 2.76 -4.64
C GLN A 127 2.42 2.34 -5.68
N ARG A 128 3.58 3.00 -5.68
CA ARG A 128 4.76 2.57 -6.45
C ARG A 128 4.41 2.39 -7.93
N ASP A 129 4.67 1.21 -8.52
CA ASP A 129 4.40 0.87 -9.91
C ASP A 129 3.06 0.13 -10.12
N ILE A 130 2.21 0.08 -9.11
CA ILE A 130 0.86 -0.52 -9.16
C ILE A 130 -0.23 0.48 -8.78
N SER A 131 0.05 1.78 -8.95
CA SER A 131 -0.93 2.83 -8.72
C SER A 131 -2.09 2.74 -9.71
N TRP A 132 -3.21 3.35 -9.36
CA TRP A 132 -4.43 3.40 -10.16
C TRP A 132 -5.17 4.70 -9.90
N VAL A 133 -5.22 5.55 -10.92
CA VAL A 133 -5.94 6.82 -10.92
C VAL A 133 -7.22 6.68 -11.73
N ARG A 134 -8.35 7.15 -11.18
CA ARG A 134 -9.62 7.30 -11.89
C ARG A 134 -10.11 8.73 -11.77
N ILE A 135 -10.63 9.26 -12.87
CA ILE A 135 -11.12 10.63 -12.98
C ILE A 135 -12.61 10.57 -13.28
N SER A 136 -13.43 11.26 -12.49
CA SER A 136 -14.88 11.32 -12.70
C SER A 136 -15.27 12.32 -13.79
N LYS A 137 -16.44 12.13 -14.39
CA LYS A 137 -17.03 13.09 -15.35
C LYS A 137 -17.20 14.48 -14.73
N ALA A 138 -17.63 14.55 -13.47
CA ALA A 138 -17.82 15.80 -12.75
C ALA A 138 -16.50 16.57 -12.51
N ALA A 139 -15.36 15.87 -12.33
CA ALA A 139 -14.06 16.52 -12.23
C ALA A 139 -13.67 17.17 -13.57
N VAL A 140 -13.90 16.48 -14.68
CA VAL A 140 -13.63 17.00 -16.04
C VAL A 140 -14.52 18.19 -16.38
N GLU A 141 -15.81 18.15 -16.03
CA GLU A 141 -16.74 19.28 -16.21
C GLU A 141 -16.29 20.55 -15.48
N LYS A 142 -15.61 20.40 -14.33
CA LYS A 142 -15.02 21.53 -13.59
C LYS A 142 -13.73 22.04 -14.22
N GLY A 143 -13.13 21.30 -15.14
CA GLY A 143 -11.89 21.66 -15.82
C GLY A 143 -10.64 20.97 -15.29
N PHE A 144 -10.77 19.84 -14.57
CA PHE A 144 -9.61 19.09 -14.06
C PHE A 144 -8.67 18.63 -15.18
N THR A 145 -7.38 18.78 -14.95
CA THR A 145 -6.27 18.33 -15.81
C THR A 145 -5.24 17.54 -15.00
N LEU A 146 -4.35 16.81 -15.67
CA LEU A 146 -3.25 16.12 -14.98
C LEU A 146 -2.32 17.12 -14.28
N LYS A 147 -2.13 18.31 -14.86
CA LYS A 147 -1.33 19.38 -14.24
C LYS A 147 -1.78 19.70 -12.81
N ASP A 148 -3.07 19.60 -12.51
CA ASP A 148 -3.61 19.87 -11.17
C ASP A 148 -3.07 18.90 -10.11
N ILE A 149 -2.73 17.66 -10.48
CA ILE A 149 -2.02 16.72 -9.61
C ILE A 149 -0.67 17.32 -9.18
N GLY A 150 0.10 17.85 -10.14
CA GLY A 150 1.40 18.45 -9.84
C GLY A 150 1.29 19.71 -8.99
N VAL A 151 0.27 20.54 -9.23
CA VAL A 151 -0.01 21.75 -8.42
C VAL A 151 -0.34 21.37 -6.97
N VAL A 152 -1.20 20.36 -6.78
CA VAL A 152 -1.54 19.84 -5.46
C VAL A 152 -0.31 19.30 -4.74
N LEU A 153 0.48 18.44 -5.40
CA LEU A 153 1.66 17.83 -4.80
C LEU A 153 2.69 18.89 -4.39
N HIS A 154 3.01 19.86 -5.25
CA HIS A 154 3.90 20.98 -4.91
C HIS A 154 3.40 21.74 -3.67
N ALA A 155 2.15 22.22 -3.69
CA ALA A 155 1.60 23.03 -2.62
C ALA A 155 1.58 22.29 -1.29
N LYS A 156 1.17 21.02 -1.31
CA LYS A 156 0.99 20.19 -0.11
C LYS A 156 2.30 19.67 0.46
N PHE A 157 3.28 19.32 -0.37
CA PHE A 157 4.61 18.98 0.13
C PHE A 157 5.27 20.17 0.84
N HIS A 158 5.20 21.36 0.25
CA HIS A 158 5.65 22.59 0.92
C HIS A 158 4.89 22.84 2.22
N GLN A 159 3.58 22.71 2.21
CA GLN A 159 2.76 23.00 3.39
C GLN A 159 3.03 22.05 4.56
N ASP A 160 3.10 20.75 4.29
CA ASP A 160 3.09 19.72 5.33
C ASP A 160 4.51 19.36 5.77
N PHE A 161 5.52 19.59 4.93
CA PHE A 161 6.92 19.19 5.14
C PHE A 161 7.90 20.38 5.08
N LYS A 162 7.46 21.57 5.53
CA LYS A 162 8.20 22.85 5.53
C LYS A 162 9.65 22.81 6.00
N LYS A 163 9.99 21.88 6.89
CA LYS A 163 11.35 21.76 7.45
C LYS A 163 12.33 21.09 6.48
N ILE A 164 11.83 20.17 5.66
CA ILE A 164 12.66 19.31 4.82
C ILE A 164 12.49 19.58 3.32
N VAL A 165 11.45 20.29 2.89
CA VAL A 165 11.20 20.62 1.49
C VAL A 165 11.51 22.09 1.20
N ASP A 166 12.47 22.35 0.31
CA ASP A 166 12.78 23.70 -0.21
C ASP A 166 12.29 23.89 -1.66
N LYS A 167 12.33 22.84 -2.50
CA LYS A 167 11.85 22.87 -3.89
C LYS A 167 11.13 21.57 -4.28
N VAL A 168 10.08 21.68 -5.09
CA VAL A 168 9.40 20.53 -5.71
C VAL A 168 9.15 20.79 -7.19
N GLN A 169 9.52 19.81 -8.02
CA GLN A 169 9.18 19.75 -9.44
C GLN A 169 8.43 18.45 -9.72
N VAL A 170 7.35 18.52 -10.52
CA VAL A 170 6.54 17.36 -10.89
C VAL A 170 6.50 17.19 -12.39
N THR A 171 6.79 15.98 -12.87
CA THR A 171 6.63 15.60 -14.28
C THR A 171 5.65 14.45 -14.39
N LEU A 172 4.63 14.62 -15.22
CA LEU A 172 3.55 13.67 -15.46
C LEU A 172 3.67 13.12 -16.87
N PHE A 173 3.97 11.83 -17.00
CA PHE A 173 4.13 11.16 -18.29
C PHE A 173 2.87 10.39 -18.66
N THR A 174 2.36 10.55 -19.87
CA THR A 174 1.24 9.74 -20.39
C THR A 174 1.56 9.04 -21.71
N ASN A 175 2.75 9.25 -22.26
CA ASN A 175 3.27 8.43 -23.34
C ASN A 175 3.79 7.10 -22.79
N LYS A 176 3.43 5.99 -23.44
CA LYS A 176 3.80 4.65 -22.98
C LYS A 176 5.32 4.48 -22.79
N ALA A 177 6.13 4.93 -23.76
CA ALA A 177 7.59 4.75 -23.71
C ALA A 177 8.23 5.48 -22.52
N ASP A 178 7.74 6.69 -22.20
CA ASP A 178 8.23 7.48 -21.07
C ASP A 178 7.85 6.82 -19.73
N VAL A 179 6.60 6.32 -19.64
CA VAL A 179 6.12 5.60 -18.45
C VAL A 179 6.87 4.27 -18.25
N ASP A 180 7.14 3.52 -19.31
CA ASP A 180 7.92 2.27 -19.24
C ASP A 180 9.34 2.54 -18.71
N LYS A 181 9.99 3.62 -19.20
CA LYS A 181 11.32 4.04 -18.74
C LYS A 181 11.34 4.47 -17.28
N LEU A 182 10.35 5.26 -16.85
CA LEU A 182 10.17 5.63 -15.45
C LEU A 182 9.97 4.39 -14.58
N THR A 183 9.14 3.45 -15.03
CA THR A 183 8.84 2.20 -14.32
C THR A 183 10.07 1.35 -14.08
N ALA A 184 10.94 1.21 -15.08
CA ALA A 184 12.21 0.50 -14.91
C ALA A 184 13.11 1.16 -13.85
N THR A 185 13.19 2.48 -13.85
CA THR A 185 13.95 3.25 -12.84
C THR A 185 13.34 3.07 -11.45
N ALA A 186 12.02 3.25 -11.35
CA ALA A 186 11.27 3.16 -10.11
C ALA A 186 11.41 1.78 -9.45
N ARG A 187 11.30 0.70 -10.21
CA ARG A 187 11.51 -0.67 -9.70
C ARG A 187 12.90 -0.90 -9.12
N ALA A 188 13.95 -0.33 -9.72
CA ALA A 188 15.30 -0.44 -9.18
C ALA A 188 15.45 0.32 -7.84
N GLU A 189 14.83 1.49 -7.73
CA GLU A 189 14.77 2.27 -6.48
C GLU A 189 13.96 1.53 -5.41
N TYR A 190 12.79 0.99 -5.74
CA TYR A 190 11.97 0.23 -4.79
C TYR A 190 12.69 -1.00 -4.27
N LYS A 191 13.37 -1.75 -5.16
CA LYS A 191 14.21 -2.88 -4.75
C LYS A 191 15.27 -2.44 -3.74
N THR A 192 15.94 -1.33 -3.99
CA THR A 192 16.95 -0.79 -3.07
C THR A 192 16.35 -0.38 -1.72
N ARG A 193 15.16 0.23 -1.71
CA ARG A 193 14.44 0.62 -0.48
C ARG A 193 14.02 -0.61 0.33
N ASP A 194 13.50 -1.61 -0.35
CA ASP A 194 13.05 -2.88 0.21
C ASP A 194 14.21 -3.67 0.85
N GLU A 195 15.38 -3.71 0.21
CA GLU A 195 16.58 -4.40 0.72
C GLU A 195 17.17 -3.75 1.99
N ARG A 196 16.79 -2.51 2.35
CA ARG A 196 17.31 -1.83 3.57
C ARG A 196 16.88 -2.52 4.85
N VAL A 197 15.70 -3.13 4.88
CA VAL A 197 15.15 -3.80 6.06
C VAL A 197 15.44 -5.30 6.10
N ASP A 198 15.93 -5.90 5.01
CA ASP A 198 16.12 -7.35 4.89
C ASP A 198 17.09 -7.95 5.92
N LYS A 199 18.00 -7.15 6.49
CA LYS A 199 18.98 -7.59 7.48
C LYS A 199 18.52 -7.40 8.93
N MET A 200 17.33 -6.86 9.14
CA MET A 200 16.78 -6.60 10.46
C MET A 200 15.75 -7.68 10.82
N THR A 201 15.78 -8.13 12.07
CA THR A 201 14.79 -9.05 12.62
C THR A 201 13.88 -8.37 13.62
N ASP A 202 12.72 -8.97 13.88
CA ASP A 202 11.80 -8.52 14.92
C ASP A 202 12.44 -8.62 16.33
N GLU A 203 13.42 -9.51 16.50
CA GLU A 203 14.21 -9.65 17.72
C GLU A 203 15.26 -8.53 17.91
N ASP A 204 15.78 -7.94 16.84
CA ASP A 204 16.85 -6.91 16.89
C ASP A 204 16.38 -5.55 17.42
N VAL A 205 15.07 -5.32 17.45
CA VAL A 205 14.45 -4.04 17.85
C VAL A 205 13.59 -4.22 19.09
N ASP A 206 13.50 -3.22 19.95
CA ASP A 206 12.55 -3.20 21.10
C ASP A 206 11.24 -2.46 20.77
N THR A 207 11.20 -1.81 19.61
CA THR A 207 10.18 -0.87 19.19
C THR A 207 9.68 -1.23 17.80
N PHE A 208 8.36 -1.38 17.68
CA PHE A 208 7.64 -1.41 16.41
C PHE A 208 7.02 -0.04 16.14
N TYR A 209 6.40 0.13 14.98
CA TYR A 209 5.68 1.37 14.66
C TYR A 209 4.26 1.09 14.24
N SER A 210 3.32 1.91 14.70
CA SER A 210 1.97 1.91 14.15
C SER A 210 1.93 2.63 12.80
N CYS A 211 0.85 2.42 12.07
CA CYS A 211 0.41 3.28 10.99
C CYS A 211 -1.12 3.35 11.00
N SER A 212 -1.66 4.55 11.29
CA SER A 212 -3.09 4.85 11.28
C SER A 212 -3.57 5.61 10.03
N LEU A 213 -2.72 5.74 9.00
CA LEU A 213 -3.05 6.50 7.78
C LEU A 213 -4.38 6.07 7.12
N CYS A 214 -4.65 4.77 7.12
CA CYS A 214 -5.86 4.25 6.47
C CYS A 214 -7.13 4.34 7.33
N GLN A 215 -7.08 4.96 8.52
CA GLN A 215 -8.28 5.19 9.34
C GLN A 215 -9.26 6.18 8.71
N SER A 216 -8.84 6.93 7.67
CA SER A 216 -9.73 7.76 6.87
C SER A 216 -10.89 6.97 6.24
N PHE A 217 -10.67 5.70 5.88
CA PHE A 217 -11.69 4.81 5.30
C PHE A 217 -11.87 3.47 6.02
N ALA A 218 -10.97 3.10 6.94
CA ALA A 218 -11.08 1.90 7.78
C ALA A 218 -10.86 2.28 9.26
N PRO A 219 -11.86 2.86 9.94
CA PRO A 219 -11.67 3.57 11.21
C PRO A 219 -11.13 2.74 12.38
N SER A 220 -11.35 1.42 12.38
CA SER A 220 -10.85 0.48 13.39
C SER A 220 -9.49 -0.13 13.04
N HIS A 221 -8.98 0.10 11.83
CA HIS A 221 -7.74 -0.50 11.37
C HIS A 221 -6.50 0.24 11.91
N VAL A 222 -5.50 -0.54 12.31
CA VAL A 222 -4.17 -0.05 12.68
C VAL A 222 -3.16 -1.09 12.19
N CYS A 223 -2.27 -0.70 11.28
CA CYS A 223 -1.09 -1.52 11.00
C CYS A 223 -0.10 -1.38 12.15
N SER A 224 0.47 -2.48 12.62
CA SER A 224 1.73 -2.47 13.37
C SER A 224 2.81 -3.09 12.50
N VAL A 225 3.82 -2.28 12.20
CA VAL A 225 4.90 -2.58 11.27
C VAL A 225 6.14 -2.97 12.06
N SER A 226 6.71 -4.12 11.73
CA SER A 226 7.96 -4.63 12.28
C SER A 226 8.98 -4.83 11.15
N PRO A 227 10.28 -5.02 11.47
CA PRO A 227 11.29 -5.32 10.46
C PRO A 227 10.91 -6.48 9.53
N GLU A 228 10.29 -7.53 10.06
CA GLU A 228 9.89 -8.73 9.31
C GLU A 228 8.40 -8.77 8.94
N ARG A 229 7.67 -7.67 9.17
CA ARG A 229 6.28 -7.48 8.76
C ARG A 229 6.06 -6.06 8.22
N THR A 230 6.37 -5.90 6.94
CA THR A 230 6.10 -4.67 6.18
C THR A 230 4.60 -4.34 6.20
N GLY A 231 4.25 -3.06 6.17
CA GLY A 231 2.86 -2.63 6.07
C GLY A 231 2.17 -3.29 4.87
N LEU A 232 0.90 -3.67 5.02
CA LEU A 232 0.19 -4.46 4.00
C LEU A 232 0.11 -3.77 2.63
N CYS A 233 0.27 -2.45 2.58
CA CYS A 233 0.35 -1.68 1.35
C CYS A 233 1.68 -1.84 0.60
N GLY A 234 2.72 -2.46 1.17
CA GLY A 234 4.05 -2.55 0.56
C GLY A 234 4.82 -1.24 0.47
N ALA A 235 4.18 -0.08 0.69
CA ALA A 235 4.82 1.23 0.58
C ALA A 235 5.67 1.61 1.80
N TYR A 236 5.27 1.18 3.01
CA TYR A 236 5.94 1.50 4.28
C TYR A 236 6.49 0.24 4.95
N ASN A 237 7.80 0.20 5.15
CA ASN A 237 8.49 -0.72 6.04
C ASN A 237 8.77 -0.07 7.42
N TRP A 238 9.47 -0.80 8.30
CA TRP A 238 9.77 -0.32 9.64
C TRP A 238 10.62 0.96 9.67
N MET A 239 11.61 1.09 8.79
CA MET A 239 12.47 2.27 8.68
C MET A 239 11.68 3.48 8.21
N ASP A 240 10.76 3.28 7.26
CA ASP A 240 9.89 4.36 6.75
C ASP A 240 8.98 4.90 7.86
N CYS A 241 8.39 4.01 8.68
CA CYS A 241 7.57 4.41 9.80
C CYS A 241 8.39 5.16 10.88
N LYS A 242 9.62 4.72 11.15
CA LYS A 242 10.55 5.42 12.04
C LYS A 242 10.86 6.82 11.54
N ALA A 243 11.28 6.95 10.29
CA ALA A 243 11.59 8.24 9.68
C ALA A 243 10.35 9.16 9.61
N SER A 244 9.17 8.60 9.36
CA SER A 244 7.92 9.37 9.36
C SER A 244 7.60 9.97 10.74
N PHE A 245 7.84 9.21 11.82
CA PHE A 245 7.71 9.72 13.18
C PHE A 245 8.75 10.81 13.51
N GLU A 246 9.99 10.66 13.04
CA GLU A 246 11.05 11.67 13.24
C GLU A 246 10.71 13.00 12.56
N ILE A 247 10.10 12.95 11.36
CA ILE A 247 9.63 14.14 10.63
C ILE A 247 8.43 14.77 11.35
N ASN A 248 7.44 13.96 11.75
CA ASN A 248 6.21 14.42 12.38
C ASN A 248 5.83 13.54 13.58
N PRO A 249 6.23 13.91 14.81
CA PRO A 249 5.92 13.15 16.01
C PRO A 249 4.42 13.07 16.34
N THR A 250 3.61 13.97 15.78
CA THR A 250 2.14 13.96 15.91
C THR A 250 1.44 13.27 14.74
N GLY A 251 2.22 12.65 13.85
CA GLY A 251 1.75 11.99 12.65
C GLY A 251 1.11 10.62 12.91
N PRO A 252 0.74 9.91 11.84
CA PRO A 252 0.03 8.63 11.89
C PRO A 252 0.92 7.45 12.27
N ASN A 253 2.25 7.64 12.27
CA ASN A 253 3.22 6.63 12.66
C ASN A 253 3.71 6.91 14.07
N GLN A 254 3.38 6.03 15.01
CA GLN A 254 3.72 6.20 16.41
C GLN A 254 4.55 5.00 16.90
N PRO A 255 5.59 5.21 17.72
CA PRO A 255 6.38 4.12 18.27
C PRO A 255 5.55 3.27 19.23
N ILE A 256 5.67 1.95 19.10
CA ILE A 256 5.08 0.94 19.98
C ILE A 256 6.22 0.18 20.62
N LYS A 257 6.44 0.36 21.93
CA LYS A 257 7.35 -0.52 22.68
C LYS A 257 6.74 -1.91 22.71
N LYS A 258 7.51 -2.96 22.39
CA LYS A 258 6.97 -4.34 22.36
C LYS A 258 6.40 -4.78 23.72
N GLY A 259 7.00 -4.32 24.82
CA GLY A 259 6.61 -4.76 26.16
C GLY A 259 6.89 -6.25 26.36
N LYS A 260 6.07 -6.94 27.17
CA LYS A 260 6.19 -8.38 27.36
C LYS A 260 5.79 -9.14 26.09
N VAL A 261 6.60 -10.13 25.70
CA VAL A 261 6.21 -11.13 24.69
C VAL A 261 5.23 -12.10 25.36
N LEU A 262 3.97 -12.07 24.93
CA LEU A 262 2.90 -12.90 25.46
C LEU A 262 2.85 -14.27 24.77
N ASP A 263 3.13 -14.29 23.47
CA ASP A 263 3.26 -15.52 22.69
C ASP A 263 4.35 -15.33 21.60
N PRO A 264 5.51 -16.00 21.72
CA PRO A 264 6.60 -15.86 20.76
C PRO A 264 6.32 -16.61 19.44
N VAL A 265 5.42 -17.59 19.43
CA VAL A 265 5.09 -18.39 18.23
C VAL A 265 4.09 -17.63 17.36
N LEU A 266 3.04 -17.10 17.98
CA LEU A 266 2.02 -16.31 17.27
C LEU A 266 2.43 -14.84 17.09
N GLY A 267 3.44 -14.37 17.82
CA GLY A 267 3.91 -12.99 17.78
C GLY A 267 2.92 -12.05 18.45
N ARG A 268 2.56 -12.35 19.70
CA ARG A 268 1.68 -11.53 20.52
C ARG A 268 2.50 -10.72 21.53
N PHE A 269 2.32 -9.41 21.51
CA PHE A 269 3.12 -8.46 22.29
C PHE A 269 2.20 -7.56 23.11
N GLU A 270 2.46 -7.43 24.41
CA GLU A 270 1.64 -6.63 25.33
C GLU A 270 1.50 -5.18 24.89
N GLY A 271 2.59 -4.54 24.48
CA GLY A 271 2.55 -3.13 24.07
C GLY A 271 1.81 -2.91 22.74
N VAL A 272 1.76 -3.92 21.87
CA VAL A 272 0.91 -3.88 20.67
C VAL A 272 -0.56 -3.95 21.09
N ASP A 273 -0.95 -4.94 21.91
CA ASP A 273 -2.33 -5.10 22.39
C ASP A 273 -2.85 -3.79 23.04
N GLU A 274 -2.04 -3.18 23.92
CA GLU A 274 -2.36 -1.89 24.55
C GLU A 274 -2.57 -0.77 23.53
N PHE A 275 -1.64 -0.63 22.58
CA PHE A 275 -1.70 0.42 21.57
C PHE A 275 -2.94 0.27 20.67
N ILE A 276 -3.17 -0.93 20.12
CA ILE A 276 -4.24 -1.15 19.15
C ILE A 276 -5.62 -1.05 19.80
N LYS A 277 -5.77 -1.44 21.08
CA LYS A 277 -7.02 -1.27 21.81
C LYS A 277 -7.44 0.19 21.90
N VAL A 278 -6.49 1.09 22.15
CA VAL A 278 -6.75 2.54 22.17
C VAL A 278 -6.97 3.08 20.75
N ALA A 279 -6.06 2.78 19.83
CA ALA A 279 -6.06 3.35 18.48
C ALA A 279 -7.23 2.86 17.61
N SER A 280 -7.77 1.66 17.88
CA SER A 280 -8.99 1.12 17.24
C SER A 280 -10.28 1.50 17.98
N LYS A 281 -10.22 2.32 19.03
CA LYS A 281 -11.35 2.70 19.90
C LYS A 281 -12.06 1.48 20.52
N GLY A 282 -11.28 0.46 20.87
CA GLY A 282 -11.76 -0.78 21.49
C GLY A 282 -12.32 -1.81 20.52
N ALA A 283 -12.32 -1.55 19.21
CA ALA A 283 -12.83 -2.50 18.21
C ALA A 283 -11.91 -3.73 18.03
N VAL A 284 -10.61 -3.56 18.28
CA VAL A 284 -9.60 -4.63 18.20
C VAL A 284 -8.82 -4.66 19.50
N GLU A 285 -8.91 -5.75 20.24
CA GLU A 285 -8.20 -5.89 21.53
C GLU A 285 -6.80 -6.47 21.38
N THR A 286 -6.62 -7.37 20.40
CA THR A 286 -5.37 -8.08 20.15
C THR A 286 -5.32 -8.52 18.69
N TYR A 287 -4.11 -8.71 18.16
CA TYR A 287 -3.89 -9.60 17.02
C TYR A 287 -2.50 -10.22 17.07
N ASN A 288 -2.36 -11.34 16.38
CA ASN A 288 -1.12 -12.10 16.26
C ASN A 288 -0.32 -11.65 15.04
N PHE A 289 0.98 -11.46 15.22
CA PHE A 289 1.85 -11.01 14.13
C PHE A 289 2.08 -12.10 13.08
N TYR A 290 2.15 -13.34 13.53
CA TYR A 290 2.66 -14.46 12.75
C TYR A 290 1.57 -15.51 12.49
N SER A 291 0.30 -15.14 12.64
CA SER A 291 -0.83 -16.03 12.35
C SER A 291 -1.90 -15.29 11.54
N MET A 292 -2.42 -15.98 10.52
CA MET A 292 -3.62 -15.61 9.79
C MET A 292 -4.88 -16.34 10.30
N VAL A 293 -4.72 -17.42 11.07
CA VAL A 293 -5.83 -18.25 11.56
C VAL A 293 -6.29 -17.88 12.97
N GLN A 294 -5.39 -17.38 13.82
CA GLN A 294 -5.71 -16.94 15.17
C GLN A 294 -5.58 -15.43 15.28
N ALA A 295 -6.71 -14.73 15.48
CA ALA A 295 -6.76 -13.27 15.67
C ALA A 295 -5.81 -12.50 14.72
N PRO A 296 -5.96 -12.61 13.39
CA PRO A 296 -5.06 -11.93 12.45
C PRO A 296 -5.17 -10.41 12.56
N MET A 297 -4.11 -9.72 12.14
CA MET A 297 -4.18 -8.26 11.92
C MET A 297 -5.30 -7.94 10.94
N THR A 298 -6.05 -6.88 11.23
CA THR A 298 -7.11 -6.41 10.34
C THR A 298 -6.55 -5.87 9.03
N THR A 299 -7.37 -5.75 7.99
CA THR A 299 -6.95 -5.15 6.72
C THR A 299 -7.82 -3.95 6.37
N CYS A 300 -7.19 -2.85 5.95
CA CYS A 300 -7.93 -1.66 5.53
C CYS A 300 -8.53 -1.81 4.12
N GLY A 301 -7.70 -2.13 3.11
CA GLY A 301 -8.15 -2.28 1.72
C GLY A 301 -7.11 -1.90 0.66
N CYS A 302 -5.94 -1.38 1.07
CA CYS A 302 -4.83 -1.06 0.16
C CYS A 302 -3.77 -2.18 0.06
N CYS A 303 -4.08 -3.40 0.53
CA CYS A 303 -3.15 -4.53 0.43
C CYS A 303 -2.75 -4.82 -1.03
N GLU A 304 -1.51 -5.25 -1.24
CA GLU A 304 -1.05 -5.71 -2.57
C GLU A 304 -1.56 -7.11 -2.88
N CYS A 305 -1.59 -7.95 -1.84
CA CYS A 305 -1.99 -9.34 -1.90
C CYS A 305 -2.97 -9.67 -0.77
N ILE A 306 -3.74 -10.73 -0.97
CA ILE A 306 -4.60 -11.32 0.06
C ILE A 306 -4.27 -12.80 0.16
N ALA A 307 -3.90 -13.26 1.35
CA ALA A 307 -3.80 -14.66 1.68
C ALA A 307 -5.16 -15.20 2.13
N ALA A 308 -5.50 -16.41 1.67
CA ALA A 308 -6.70 -17.13 2.06
C ALA A 308 -6.35 -18.60 2.35
N MET A 309 -6.98 -19.17 3.38
CA MET A 309 -6.77 -20.57 3.73
C MET A 309 -7.41 -21.51 2.71
N LEU A 310 -6.74 -22.63 2.42
CA LEU A 310 -7.20 -23.74 1.59
C LEU A 310 -7.17 -25.04 2.43
N PRO A 311 -8.27 -25.36 3.15
CA PRO A 311 -8.28 -26.46 4.12
C PRO A 311 -8.01 -27.84 3.50
N ALA A 312 -8.52 -28.13 2.30
CA ALA A 312 -8.30 -29.42 1.65
C ALA A 312 -6.83 -29.62 1.23
N CYS A 313 -6.10 -28.52 1.05
CA CYS A 313 -4.67 -28.51 0.75
C CYS A 313 -3.77 -28.37 1.99
N ASN A 314 -4.34 -28.31 3.21
CA ASN A 314 -3.63 -28.03 4.46
C ASN A 314 -2.70 -26.80 4.38
N GLY A 315 -3.12 -25.78 3.63
CA GLY A 315 -2.26 -24.68 3.22
C GLY A 315 -3.02 -23.38 3.01
N ILE A 316 -2.35 -22.45 2.35
CA ILE A 316 -2.86 -21.13 2.01
C ILE A 316 -2.58 -20.82 0.55
N MET A 317 -3.43 -20.01 -0.05
CA MET A 317 -3.12 -19.31 -1.29
C MET A 317 -2.82 -17.83 -1.00
N THR A 318 -2.16 -17.15 -1.94
CA THR A 318 -2.18 -15.69 -2.01
C THR A 318 -2.53 -15.22 -3.42
N VAL A 319 -3.24 -14.10 -3.53
CA VAL A 319 -3.60 -13.49 -4.81
C VAL A 319 -3.27 -12.00 -4.80
N GLY A 320 -2.57 -11.54 -5.85
CA GLY A 320 -2.23 -10.13 -6.03
C GLY A 320 -3.37 -9.33 -6.67
N ARG A 321 -3.40 -8.02 -6.40
CA ARG A 321 -4.42 -7.08 -6.88
C ARG A 321 -4.62 -7.06 -8.40
N ASP A 322 -3.55 -7.27 -9.16
CA ASP A 322 -3.57 -7.22 -10.62
C ASP A 322 -4.12 -8.51 -11.26
N TYR A 323 -4.26 -9.59 -10.49
CA TYR A 323 -4.83 -10.84 -10.98
C TYR A 323 -6.37 -10.79 -10.96
N THR A 324 -6.99 -10.94 -12.13
CA THR A 324 -8.46 -10.82 -12.31
C THR A 324 -9.19 -12.16 -12.41
N GLY A 325 -8.45 -13.28 -12.38
CA GLY A 325 -9.00 -14.62 -12.49
C GLY A 325 -9.63 -15.13 -11.20
N ASP A 326 -10.21 -16.31 -11.28
CA ASP A 326 -10.71 -17.06 -10.13
C ASP A 326 -9.56 -17.74 -9.39
N THR A 327 -9.79 -18.07 -8.12
CA THR A 327 -8.76 -18.64 -7.25
C THR A 327 -9.32 -19.88 -6.54
N PRO A 328 -8.45 -20.77 -6.02
CA PRO A 328 -8.90 -21.96 -5.31
C PRO A 328 -9.78 -21.69 -4.08
N SER A 329 -9.80 -20.47 -3.55
CA SER A 329 -10.73 -20.10 -2.48
C SER A 329 -12.17 -19.88 -2.95
N GLY A 330 -12.46 -20.05 -4.25
CA GLY A 330 -13.75 -19.76 -4.87
C GLY A 330 -14.06 -18.27 -5.00
N MET A 331 -13.08 -17.38 -4.78
CA MET A 331 -13.25 -15.93 -4.80
C MET A 331 -12.16 -15.23 -5.59
N LYS A 332 -12.53 -14.19 -6.35
CA LYS A 332 -11.58 -13.27 -6.97
C LYS A 332 -10.96 -12.34 -5.92
N PHE A 333 -9.84 -11.69 -6.27
CA PHE A 333 -9.23 -10.65 -5.43
C PHE A 333 -10.25 -9.59 -4.98
N THR A 334 -11.09 -9.10 -5.90
CA THR A 334 -12.09 -8.06 -5.60
C THR A 334 -13.14 -8.51 -4.58
N THR A 335 -13.55 -9.77 -4.63
CA THR A 335 -14.46 -10.37 -3.66
C THR A 335 -13.78 -10.51 -2.31
N LEU A 336 -12.56 -11.08 -2.27
CA LEU A 336 -11.76 -11.21 -1.05
C LEU A 336 -11.53 -9.85 -0.37
N ALA A 337 -11.15 -8.82 -1.14
CA ALA A 337 -10.94 -7.47 -0.65
C ALA A 337 -12.21 -6.87 -0.03
N GLY A 338 -13.39 -7.22 -0.56
CA GLY A 338 -14.68 -6.83 0.01
C GLY A 338 -15.04 -7.56 1.30
N VAL A 339 -14.60 -8.81 1.46
CA VAL A 339 -14.87 -9.62 2.66
C VAL A 339 -14.03 -9.18 3.85
N MET A 340 -12.76 -8.85 3.62
CA MET A 340 -11.77 -8.71 4.71
C MET A 340 -11.21 -7.29 4.87
N GLY A 341 -11.52 -6.39 3.94
CA GLY A 341 -11.25 -4.96 4.04
C GLY A 341 -12.14 -4.26 5.08
N GLY A 342 -11.82 -3.00 5.37
CA GLY A 342 -12.61 -2.16 6.29
C GLY A 342 -12.21 -2.23 7.76
N GLY A 343 -11.20 -3.02 8.12
CA GLY A 343 -10.63 -3.04 9.48
C GLY A 343 -11.27 -4.05 10.42
N ALA A 344 -11.92 -5.09 9.90
CA ALA A 344 -12.33 -6.26 10.67
C ALA A 344 -11.19 -7.30 10.77
N SER A 345 -11.19 -8.10 11.84
CA SER A 345 -10.34 -9.28 11.96
C SER A 345 -11.05 -10.47 11.34
N SER A 346 -10.42 -11.12 10.37
CA SER A 346 -11.04 -12.19 9.57
C SER A 346 -10.17 -13.45 9.62
N PRO A 347 -10.28 -14.30 10.65
CA PRO A 347 -9.57 -15.57 10.72
C PRO A 347 -9.66 -16.38 9.42
N GLY A 348 -8.51 -16.81 8.91
CA GLY A 348 -8.38 -17.49 7.62
C GLY A 348 -8.12 -16.58 6.42
N PHE A 349 -8.14 -15.26 6.61
CA PHE A 349 -7.83 -14.26 5.58
C PHE A 349 -6.93 -13.16 6.14
N VAL A 350 -5.90 -12.76 5.40
CA VAL A 350 -5.08 -11.59 5.77
C VAL A 350 -4.55 -10.85 4.54
N GLY A 351 -4.63 -9.53 4.56
CA GLY A 351 -4.03 -8.67 3.55
C GLY A 351 -2.56 -8.44 3.88
N HIS A 352 -1.70 -8.51 2.87
CA HIS A 352 -0.27 -8.32 3.03
C HIS A 352 0.35 -7.70 1.78
N SER A 353 1.62 -7.28 1.87
CA SER A 353 2.39 -6.85 0.72
C SER A 353 3.02 -8.03 -0.01
N LYS A 354 3.43 -7.84 -1.27
CA LYS A 354 4.22 -8.85 -2.00
C LYS A 354 5.53 -9.15 -1.28
N PHE A 355 6.20 -8.09 -0.79
CA PHE A 355 7.45 -8.19 -0.07
C PHE A 355 7.35 -9.07 1.18
N ASN A 356 6.23 -8.97 1.92
CA ASN A 356 6.01 -9.71 3.15
C ASN A 356 5.96 -11.23 2.96
N ILE A 357 5.57 -11.74 1.78
CA ILE A 357 5.51 -13.19 1.48
C ILE A 357 6.85 -13.88 1.80
N THR A 358 7.96 -13.19 1.56
CA THR A 358 9.31 -13.74 1.71
C THR A 358 10.06 -13.24 2.95
N GLN A 359 9.40 -12.46 3.82
CA GLN A 359 10.00 -12.03 5.09
C GLN A 359 10.02 -13.18 6.11
N GLY A 360 10.94 -13.09 7.09
CA GLY A 360 11.27 -14.19 7.98
C GLY A 360 10.09 -14.74 8.80
N LYS A 361 9.16 -13.86 9.18
CA LYS A 361 8.04 -14.18 10.07
C LYS A 361 6.68 -14.32 9.36
N PHE A 362 6.66 -14.38 8.02
CA PHE A 362 5.41 -14.52 7.26
C PHE A 362 4.63 -15.75 7.73
N ILE A 363 3.50 -15.53 8.41
CA ILE A 363 2.62 -16.53 9.03
C ILE A 363 3.34 -17.68 9.77
N LEU A 364 4.47 -17.38 10.42
CA LEU A 364 5.32 -18.41 11.02
C LEU A 364 4.61 -19.26 12.08
N GLY A 365 3.68 -18.67 12.82
CA GLY A 365 2.83 -19.36 13.81
C GLY A 365 1.87 -20.39 13.20
N ASP A 366 1.59 -20.30 11.90
CA ASP A 366 0.74 -21.25 11.15
C ASP A 366 1.56 -22.26 10.33
N GLY A 367 2.89 -22.19 10.40
CA GLY A 367 3.82 -23.03 9.63
C GLY A 367 4.59 -22.29 8.52
N GLY A 368 4.41 -20.98 8.42
CA GLY A 368 5.25 -20.13 7.59
C GLY A 368 5.01 -20.26 6.09
N LEU A 369 6.02 -19.84 5.31
CA LEU A 369 5.98 -19.84 3.85
C LEU A 369 5.70 -21.23 3.24
N LEU A 370 6.08 -22.33 3.90
CA LEU A 370 5.82 -23.69 3.41
C LEU A 370 4.33 -24.06 3.35
N ARG A 371 3.44 -23.24 3.92
CA ARG A 371 1.99 -23.34 3.74
C ARG A 371 1.49 -22.80 2.40
N MET A 372 2.30 -22.04 1.66
CA MET A 372 1.89 -21.45 0.38
C MET A 372 1.74 -22.52 -0.69
N VAL A 373 0.50 -22.90 -1.02
CA VAL A 373 0.21 -23.97 -2.01
C VAL A 373 -0.25 -23.42 -3.37
N TRP A 374 -0.68 -22.16 -3.43
CA TRP A 374 -1.12 -21.53 -4.69
C TRP A 374 -0.81 -20.04 -4.74
N MET A 375 -0.35 -19.57 -5.89
CA MET A 375 -0.07 -18.16 -6.15
C MET A 375 -0.16 -17.88 -7.66
N PRO A 376 -0.76 -16.77 -8.12
CA PRO A 376 -0.78 -16.45 -9.54
C PRO A 376 0.62 -16.41 -10.13
N LYS A 377 0.77 -16.91 -11.35
CA LYS A 377 2.07 -16.99 -12.03
C LYS A 377 2.77 -15.64 -12.07
N VAL A 378 2.04 -14.55 -12.32
CA VAL A 378 2.59 -13.19 -12.34
C VAL A 378 3.26 -12.80 -11.02
N VAL A 379 2.65 -13.13 -9.87
CA VAL A 379 3.23 -12.84 -8.56
C VAL A 379 4.40 -13.79 -8.31
N LYS A 380 4.23 -15.07 -8.62
CA LYS A 380 5.25 -16.10 -8.42
C LYS A 380 6.53 -15.80 -9.20
N ASP A 381 6.41 -15.40 -10.46
CA ASP A 381 7.54 -15.06 -11.33
C ASP A 381 8.26 -13.79 -10.82
N GLU A 382 7.52 -12.80 -10.32
CA GLU A 382 8.07 -11.56 -9.75
C GLU A 382 8.96 -11.81 -8.52
N ILE A 383 8.56 -12.74 -7.63
CA ILE A 383 9.29 -13.04 -6.39
C ILE A 383 9.98 -14.41 -6.40
N ARG A 384 10.15 -15.04 -7.57
CA ARG A 384 10.61 -16.43 -7.71
C ARG A 384 11.94 -16.70 -7.01
N ASP A 385 12.93 -15.83 -7.23
CA ASP A 385 14.26 -15.99 -6.66
C ASP A 385 14.23 -15.89 -5.13
N ARG A 386 13.39 -15.01 -4.58
CA ARG A 386 13.21 -14.84 -3.14
C ARG A 386 12.45 -16.01 -2.51
N LEU A 387 11.43 -16.54 -3.21
CA LEU A 387 10.71 -17.75 -2.80
C LEU A 387 11.66 -18.94 -2.71
N ASN A 388 12.50 -19.15 -3.71
CA ASN A 388 13.47 -20.24 -3.71
C ASN A 388 14.54 -20.06 -2.64
N ALA A 389 15.09 -18.85 -2.48
CA ALA A 389 16.06 -18.57 -1.41
C ALA A 389 15.49 -18.81 -0.01
N ARG A 390 14.24 -18.38 0.24
CA ARG A 390 13.56 -18.65 1.52
C ARG A 390 13.19 -20.12 1.69
N GLY A 391 12.73 -20.79 0.63
CA GLY A 391 12.49 -22.23 0.64
C GLY A 391 13.73 -23.02 1.02
N GLU A 392 14.89 -22.70 0.44
CA GLU A 392 16.17 -23.34 0.76
C GLU A 392 16.57 -23.14 2.22
N GLN A 393 16.36 -21.94 2.78
CA GLN A 393 16.56 -21.66 4.21
C GLN A 393 15.66 -22.50 5.12
N MET A 394 14.50 -22.95 4.60
CA MET A 394 13.55 -23.85 5.28
C MET A 394 13.74 -25.33 4.88
N GLY A 395 14.78 -25.66 4.13
CA GLY A 395 15.12 -27.03 3.74
C GLY A 395 14.42 -27.55 2.47
N VAL A 396 13.75 -26.68 1.70
CA VAL A 396 12.98 -27.04 0.50
C VAL A 396 13.55 -26.35 -0.74
N LYS A 397 14.20 -27.14 -1.62
CA LYS A 397 14.76 -26.64 -2.88
C LYS A 397 13.67 -26.46 -3.93
N ASN A 398 13.84 -25.48 -4.81
CA ASN A 398 12.90 -25.16 -5.89
C ASN A 398 11.45 -24.98 -5.39
N PHE A 399 11.28 -24.38 -4.21
CA PHE A 399 9.98 -24.26 -3.56
C PHE A 399 8.94 -23.59 -4.47
N ALA A 400 9.34 -22.59 -5.27
CA ALA A 400 8.43 -21.92 -6.20
C ALA A 400 7.76 -22.88 -7.21
N ASP A 401 8.45 -23.94 -7.64
CA ASP A 401 7.93 -24.92 -8.60
C ASP A 401 6.99 -25.95 -7.94
N MET A 402 6.93 -25.99 -6.61
CA MET A 402 5.99 -26.83 -5.86
C MET A 402 4.63 -26.14 -5.68
N ILE A 403 4.61 -24.80 -5.64
CA ILE A 403 3.41 -23.98 -5.48
C ILE A 403 2.61 -24.05 -6.80
N ALA A 404 1.33 -24.36 -6.75
CA ALA A 404 0.44 -24.32 -7.92
C ALA A 404 0.16 -22.87 -8.37
N ASP A 405 -0.37 -22.70 -9.58
CA ASP A 405 -0.86 -21.42 -10.11
C ASP A 405 -2.06 -21.66 -11.02
N GLU A 406 -2.57 -20.60 -11.65
CA GLU A 406 -3.73 -20.66 -12.53
C GLU A 406 -3.53 -21.54 -13.78
N THR A 407 -2.28 -21.91 -14.11
CA THR A 407 -2.00 -22.84 -15.23
C THR A 407 -2.13 -24.31 -14.82
N ILE A 408 -2.18 -24.58 -13.51
CA ILE A 408 -2.42 -25.91 -12.93
C ILE A 408 -3.90 -26.10 -12.60
N GLY A 409 -4.51 -25.14 -11.92
CA GLY A 409 -5.91 -25.22 -11.49
C GLY A 409 -6.36 -23.99 -10.70
N ILE A 410 -7.68 -23.83 -10.59
CA ILE A 410 -8.34 -22.71 -9.89
C ILE A 410 -9.31 -23.19 -8.81
N THR A 411 -9.25 -24.47 -8.44
CA THR A 411 -10.00 -25.09 -7.35
C THR A 411 -9.06 -25.98 -6.51
N GLU A 412 -9.41 -26.24 -5.24
CA GLU A 412 -8.60 -27.13 -4.39
C GLU A 412 -8.47 -28.55 -4.98
N ASP A 413 -9.55 -29.07 -5.58
CA ASP A 413 -9.57 -30.40 -6.21
C ASP A 413 -8.64 -30.50 -7.43
N GLU A 414 -8.53 -29.43 -8.24
CA GLU A 414 -7.64 -29.41 -9.40
C GLU A 414 -6.16 -29.33 -9.02
N ILE A 415 -5.84 -28.61 -7.94
CA ILE A 415 -4.44 -28.39 -7.55
C ILE A 415 -3.89 -29.48 -6.63
N LEU A 416 -4.75 -30.18 -5.88
CA LEU A 416 -4.33 -31.21 -4.93
C LEU A 416 -3.48 -32.34 -5.57
N PRO A 417 -3.82 -32.88 -6.76
CA PRO A 417 -2.98 -33.87 -7.45
C PRO A 417 -1.57 -33.35 -7.76
N TRP A 418 -1.44 -32.08 -8.16
CA TRP A 418 -0.15 -31.44 -8.39
C TRP A 418 0.66 -31.34 -7.10
N LEU A 419 0.03 -30.89 -6.01
CA LEU A 419 0.69 -30.79 -4.70
C LEU A 419 1.19 -32.15 -4.22
N GLN A 420 0.43 -33.23 -4.47
CA GLN A 420 0.84 -34.60 -4.17
C GLN A 420 2.00 -35.07 -5.05
N GLU A 421 1.94 -34.84 -6.37
CA GLU A 421 3.01 -35.18 -7.31
C GLU A 421 4.32 -34.48 -6.95
N LYS A 422 4.26 -33.18 -6.60
CA LYS A 422 5.42 -32.40 -6.18
C LYS A 422 5.89 -32.73 -4.77
N GLY A 423 5.13 -33.48 -3.98
CA GLY A 423 5.46 -33.74 -2.58
C GLY A 423 5.47 -32.45 -1.74
N HIS A 424 4.47 -31.59 -1.94
CA HIS A 424 4.40 -30.29 -1.28
C HIS A 424 4.42 -30.42 0.26
N PRO A 425 5.30 -29.69 0.97
CA PRO A 425 5.50 -29.87 2.42
C PRO A 425 4.24 -29.61 3.25
N ALA A 426 3.39 -28.68 2.83
CA ALA A 426 2.11 -28.41 3.51
C ALA A 426 1.26 -29.68 3.75
N LEU A 427 1.30 -30.67 2.84
CA LEU A 427 0.47 -31.89 2.94
C LEU A 427 0.91 -32.82 4.08
N SER A 428 2.15 -32.72 4.55
CA SER A 428 2.70 -33.56 5.63
C SER A 428 2.87 -32.80 6.95
N MET A 429 2.62 -31.50 6.97
CA MET A 429 2.60 -30.68 8.18
C MET A 429 1.37 -31.00 9.04
N PRO A 430 1.38 -30.69 10.35
CA PRO A 430 0.17 -30.74 11.17
C PRO A 430 -1.00 -29.97 10.52
N PRO A 431 -2.26 -30.32 10.81
CA PRO A 431 -3.40 -29.55 10.34
C PRO A 431 -3.25 -28.05 10.64
N ILE A 432 -3.48 -27.19 9.65
CA ILE A 432 -3.42 -25.73 9.81
C ILE A 432 -4.54 -25.20 10.71
N ILE A 433 -5.65 -25.95 10.79
CA ILE A 433 -6.71 -25.78 11.78
C ILE A 433 -6.68 -26.99 12.70
N GLY A 434 -6.62 -26.75 14.02
CA GLY A 434 -6.77 -27.75 15.08
C GLY A 434 -8.18 -27.76 15.65
#